data_AF-A0A8J6BGM5-F1
#
_entry.id   AF-A0A8J6BGM5-F1
#
_cell.length_a   1.000
_cell.length_b   1.000
_cell.length_c   1.000
_cell.angle_alpha   90.00
_cell.angle_beta   90.00
_cell.angle_gamma   90.00
#
_symmetry.space_group_name_H-M   'P 1'
#
loop_
_entity.id
_entity.type
_entity.pdbx_description
1 polymer ?
#
loop_
_entity_poly.entity_id
_entity_poly.type
_entity_poly.pdbx_seq_one_letter_code
_entity_poly.pdbx_strand_id
1 'polypeptide(L)' 'MALLYQNLKLHTTPEKFFVEACDDGIDDVLAIDRVSTEVTLTVKKDIPPSAITRQICGILGTVRLVA' A
#
# COMPACT_ATOMS: atom_id res chain seq x y z
N MET A 1 23.01 -1.17 2.68
CA MET A 1 22.18 -0.24 1.90
C MET A 1 20.73 -0.50 2.25
N ALA A 2 20.08 0.39 3.00
CA ALA A 2 18.65 0.26 3.24
C ALA A 2 17.91 0.73 1.98
N LEU A 3 17.11 -0.15 1.37
CA LEU A 3 16.21 0.19 0.27
C LEU A 3 15.07 1.04 0.86
N LEU A 4 15.32 2.33 1.02
CA LEU A 4 14.32 3.31 1.43
C LEU A 4 13.58 3.77 0.17
N TYR A 5 12.41 3.19 -0.08
CA TYR A 5 11.48 3.70 -1.08
C TYR A 5 11.15 5.16 -0.75
N GLN A 6 11.55 6.09 -1.62
CA GLN A 6 11.41 7.52 -1.34
C GLN A 6 10.03 8.06 -1.72
N ASN A 7 9.36 7.39 -2.66
CA ASN A 7 8.05 7.79 -3.16
C ASN A 7 7.05 6.65 -2.99
N LEU A 8 6.33 6.65 -1.88
CA LEU A 8 5.24 5.71 -1.64
C LEU A 8 3.90 6.38 -1.90
N LYS A 9 3.00 5.70 -2.60
CA LYS A 9 1.61 6.13 -2.81
C LYS A 9 0.67 5.16 -2.13
N LEU A 10 -0.13 5.69 -1.20
CA LEU A 10 -1.23 4.99 -0.57
C LEU A 10 -2.50 5.21 -1.39
N HIS A 11 -3.02 4.14 -1.98
CA HIS A 11 -4.34 4.09 -2.58
C HIS A 11 -5.33 3.49 -1.59
N THR A 12 -6.38 4.23 -1.27
CA THR A 12 -7.39 3.82 -0.30
C THR A 12 -8.68 3.45 -1.01
N THR A 13 -9.16 2.23 -0.81
CA THR A 13 -10.49 1.77 -1.27
C THR A 13 -11.35 1.39 -0.07
N PRO A 14 -12.69 1.29 -0.21
CA PRO A 14 -13.55 0.83 0.86
C PRO A 14 -13.20 -0.58 1.36
N GLU A 15 -12.65 -1.43 0.49
CA GLU A 15 -12.36 -2.84 0.76
C GLU A 15 -10.91 -3.07 1.23
N LYS A 16 -9.94 -2.37 0.64
CA LYS A 16 -8.50 -2.58 0.87
C LYS A 16 -7.70 -1.27 0.84
N PHE A 17 -6.51 -1.29 1.42
CA PHE A 17 -5.50 -0.24 1.21
C PHE A 17 -4.39 -0.80 0.32
N PHE A 18 -3.92 -0.05 -0.65
CA PHE A 18 -2.83 -0.44 -1.52
C PHE A 18 -1.69 0.54 -1.34
N VAL A 19 -0.46 0.08 -1.19
CA VAL A 19 0.72 0.96 -1.14
C VAL A 19 1.64 0.62 -2.30
N GLU A 20 1.70 1.52 -3.27
CA GLU A 20 2.60 1.44 -4.41
C GLU A 20 3.93 2.09 -4.06
N ALA A 21 5.04 1.39 -4.33
CA ALA A 21 6.35 2.02 -4.42
C ALA A 21 6.52 2.62 -5.82
N CYS A 22 6.60 3.95 -5.90
CA CYS A 22 6.82 4.69 -7.14
C CYS A 22 8.33 4.86 -7.39
N ASP A 23 9.08 3.77 -7.30
CA ASP A 23 10.51 3.68 -7.61
C ASP A 23 10.72 2.98 -8.97
N ASP A 24 11.77 3.37 -9.69
CA ASP A 24 12.00 2.92 -11.07
C ASP A 24 12.30 1.40 -11.10
N GLY A 25 11.33 0.62 -11.58
CA GLY A 25 11.43 -0.84 -11.72
C GLY A 25 10.70 -1.67 -10.64
N ILE A 26 9.99 -1.05 -9.71
CA ILE A 26 9.22 -1.75 -8.67
C ILE A 26 7.72 -1.63 -9.00
N ASP A 27 7.07 -2.75 -9.36
CA ASP A 27 5.61 -2.84 -9.55
C ASP A 27 4.91 -3.45 -8.33
N ASP A 28 5.67 -3.68 -7.25
CA ASP A 28 5.16 -4.26 -6.02
C ASP A 28 4.25 -3.26 -5.30
N VAL A 29 3.02 -3.73 -5.06
CA VAL A 29 1.99 -3.00 -4.36
C VAL A 29 1.57 -3.78 -3.13
N LEU A 30 1.68 -3.16 -1.97
CA LEU A 30 1.29 -3.77 -0.71
C LEU A 30 -0.23 -3.59 -0.51
N ALA A 31 -1.02 -4.64 -0.71
CA ALA A 31 -2.45 -4.63 -0.48
C ALA A 31 -2.77 -5.13 0.94
N ILE A 32 -3.52 -4.33 1.69
CA ILE A 32 -3.97 -4.59 3.06
C ILE A 32 -5.48 -4.68 3.05
N ASP A 33 -6.01 -5.87 3.35
CA ASP A 33 -7.46 -6.07 3.46
C ASP A 33 -8.02 -5.39 4.72
N ARG A 34 -9.07 -4.58 4.58
CA ARG A 34 -9.67 -3.88 5.73
C ARG A 34 -10.44 -4.81 6.67
N VAL A 35 -10.95 -5.92 6.15
CA VAL A 35 -11.75 -6.89 6.91
C VAL A 35 -10.84 -7.85 7.67
N SER A 36 -9.89 -8.48 6.98
CA SER A 36 -9.00 -9.47 7.59
C SER A 36 -7.72 -8.88 8.18
N THR A 37 -7.41 -7.61 7.91
CA THR A 37 -6.09 -6.99 8.22
C THR A 37 -4.90 -7.75 7.63
N GLU A 38 -5.15 -8.58 6.61
CA GLU A 38 -4.13 -9.36 5.93
C GLU A 38 -3.35 -8.47 4.97
N VAL A 39 -2.03 -8.64 4.98
CA VAL A 39 -1.10 -7.91 4.12
C VAL A 39 -0.62 -8.86 3.04
N THR A 40 -0.87 -8.49 1.79
CA THR A 40 -0.49 -9.24 0.59
C THR A 40 0.32 -8.35 -0.35
N LEU A 41 1.28 -8.94 -1.05
CA LEU A 41 2.02 -8.27 -2.10
C LEU A 41 1.31 -8.54 -3.43
N THR A 42 0.90 -7.49 -4.12
CA THR A 42 0.20 -7.53 -5.40
C THR A 42 0.95 -6.68 -6.42
N VAL A 43 0.44 -6.65 -7.65
CA VAL A 43 0.98 -5.83 -8.73
C VAL A 43 0.13 -4.59 -8.92
N LYS A 44 0.73 -3.50 -9.41
CA LYS A 44 0.08 -2.19 -9.70
C LYS A 44 -1.24 -2.31 -10.47
N LYS A 45 -1.33 -3.33 -11.31
CA LYS A 45 -2.47 -3.60 -12.18
C LYS A 45 -3.76 -3.92 -11.44
N ASP A 46 -3.69 -4.26 -10.15
CA ASP A 46 -4.85 -4.59 -9.30
C ASP A 46 -5.49 -3.36 -8.63
N ILE A 47 -4.87 -2.18 -8.72
CA ILE A 47 -5.38 -0.97 -8.07
C ILE A 47 -6.63 -0.46 -8.83
N PRO A 48 -7.81 -0.40 -8.20
CA PRO A 48 -9.00 0.10 -8.86
C PRO A 48 -8.89 1.63 -9.06
N PRO A 49 -9.39 2.17 -10.19
CA PRO A 49 -9.30 3.60 -10.51
C PRO A 49 -10.14 4.49 -9.57
N SER A 50 -11.06 3.90 -8.80
CA SER A 50 -11.81 4.59 -7.75
C SER A 50 -11.01 4.81 -6.46
N ALA A 51 -9.79 4.28 -6.37
CA ALA A 51 -8.97 4.39 -5.18
C ALA A 51 -8.46 5.82 -4.96
N ILE A 52 -8.64 6.33 -3.74
CA ILE A 52 -8.13 7.64 -3.36
C ILE A 52 -6.62 7.53 -3.19
N THR A 53 -5.87 8.19 -4.07
CA THR A 53 -4.40 8.15 -4.05
C THR A 53 -3.85 9.30 -3.20
N ARG A 54 -2.97 8.99 -2.26
CA ARG A 54 -2.22 9.95 -1.44
C ARG A 54 -0.75 9.58 -1.37
N GLN A 55 0.14 10.55 -1.50
CA GLN A 55 1.57 10.33 -1.34
C GLN A 55 1.92 10.28 0.15
N ILE A 56 2.77 9.32 0.55
CA ILE A 56 3.27 9.15 1.92
C ILE A 56 4.79 9.08 1.91
N CYS A 57 5.42 9.51 3.00
CA CYS A 57 6.88 9.47 3.16
C CYS A 57 7.39 8.10 3.66
N GLY A 58 6.51 7.25 4.19
CA GLY A 58 6.90 5.98 4.78
C GLY A 58 5.74 5.27 5.49
N ILE A 59 5.90 3.97 5.68
CA ILE A 59 5.05 3.15 6.55
C ILE A 59 5.86 2.89 7.82
N LEU A 60 5.34 3.30 8.98
CA LEU A 60 5.99 3.01 10.26
C LEU A 60 5.74 1.57 10.72
N GLY A 61 4.54 1.05 10.41
CA GLY A 61 4.11 -0.30 10.73
C GLY A 61 2.59 -0.39 10.65
N THR A 62 2.05 -1.59 10.87
CA THR A 62 0.62 -1.82 11.04
C THR A 62 0.32 -2.07 12.51
N VAL A 63 -0.77 -1.49 13.02
CA VAL A 63 -1.27 -1.76 14.38
C VAL A 63 -2.63 -2.43 14.28
N ARG A 64 -2.74 -3.63 14.86
CA ARG A 64 -4.02 -4.32 14.99
C ARG A 64 -4.68 -3.88 16.29
N LEU A 65 -5.69 -3.03 16.18
CA LEU A 65 -6.52 -2.66 17.32
C LEU A 65 -7.45 -3.84 17.62
N VAL A 66 -7.33 -4.39 18.84
CA VAL A 66 -8.26 -5.39 19.37
C VAL A 66 -9.21 -4.67 20.31
N ALA A 67 -10.50 -4.73 20.01
CA ALA A 67 -11.59 -4.29 20.88
C ALA A 67 -12.35 -5.52 21.37
#